data_AF-A0A8S2XXB8-F1
#
_entry.id   AF-A0A8S2XXB8-F1
#
_cell.length_a   1.000
_cell.length_b   1.000
_cell.length_c   1.000
_cell.angle_alpha   90.00
_cell.angle_beta   90.00
_cell.angle_gamma   90.00
#
_symmetry.space_group_name_H-M   'P 1'
#
loop_
_entity.id
_entity.type
_entity.pdbx_description
1 polymer ?
#
loop_
_entity_poly.entity_id
_entity_poly.type
_entity_poly.pdbx_seq_one_letter_code
_entity_poly.pdbx_strand_id
1 'polypeptide(L)'
;MNSTPTETNTTKKHEDGYISVEKKTPKAGYNHDTFRVMYKDYDEDIDCRIAELLLEMWRFRLSTNNSCECHGHFDEIWIQFESEDDLMAFVNAIWGIQIVDDNEDYMENDEPIHKGDRPCYAPFGYSVSFDPEHYSMVLNQIKKAKEKASLAYLV
;
A
#
# COMPACT_ATOMS: atom_id res chain seq x y z
N MET A 1 12.04 -1.24 42.66
CA MET A 1 12.83 -1.88 41.58
C MET A 1 11.94 -1.84 40.34
N ASN A 2 12.25 -0.98 39.37
CA ASN A 2 11.46 -0.86 38.14
C ASN A 2 11.97 -1.91 37.16
N SER A 3 11.20 -2.97 36.96
CA SER A 3 11.47 -3.99 35.95
C SER A 3 11.19 -3.39 34.57
N THR A 4 12.22 -3.21 33.76
CA THR A 4 12.09 -2.81 32.36
C THR A 4 11.39 -3.94 31.59
N PRO A 5 10.31 -3.67 30.84
CA PRO A 5 9.69 -4.69 30.00
C PRO A 5 10.68 -5.10 28.92
N THR A 6 10.98 -6.40 28.83
CA THR A 6 11.76 -6.95 27.73
C THR A 6 10.85 -7.08 26.52
N GLU A 7 10.91 -6.12 25.59
CA GLU A 7 10.17 -6.21 24.33
C GLU A 7 10.75 -7.35 23.48
N THR A 8 9.90 -8.33 23.17
CA THR A 8 10.25 -9.47 22.32
C THR A 8 10.19 -9.07 20.85
N ASN A 9 11.35 -8.83 20.26
CA ASN A 9 11.50 -8.71 18.80
C ASN A 9 10.98 -9.98 18.13
N THR A 10 9.83 -9.87 17.45
CA THR A 10 9.21 -11.00 16.76
C THR A 10 9.53 -10.92 15.28
N THR A 11 10.65 -11.50 14.87
CA THR A 11 10.99 -11.64 13.45
C THR A 11 10.18 -12.80 12.85
N LYS A 12 9.08 -12.50 12.17
CA LYS A 12 8.38 -13.50 11.33
C LYS A 12 9.06 -13.58 9.98
N LYS A 13 9.79 -14.66 9.70
CA LYS A 13 10.22 -14.98 8.33
C LYS A 13 9.00 -15.43 7.53
N HIS A 14 8.67 -14.72 6.46
CA HIS A 14 7.68 -15.17 5.47
C HIS A 14 8.33 -16.05 4.40
N GLU A 15 7.54 -16.95 3.81
CA GLU A 15 7.96 -17.89 2.75
C GLU A 15 8.54 -17.19 1.51
N ASP A 16 8.17 -15.92 1.30
CA ASP A 16 8.59 -15.07 0.18
C ASP A 16 10.01 -14.47 0.36
N GLY A 17 10.73 -14.87 1.42
CA GLY A 17 12.17 -14.74 1.55
C GLY A 17 12.71 -13.49 2.26
N TYR A 18 12.01 -12.36 2.28
CA TYR A 18 12.55 -11.12 2.84
C TYR A 18 11.46 -10.23 3.39
N ILE A 19 10.83 -10.61 4.50
CA ILE A 19 10.10 -9.67 5.33
C ILE A 19 10.57 -9.92 6.76
N SER A 20 11.25 -8.94 7.34
CA SER A 20 11.46 -8.87 8.78
C SER A 20 10.72 -7.64 9.28
N VAL A 21 9.95 -7.81 10.34
CA VAL A 21 9.22 -6.73 11.00
C VAL A 21 9.89 -6.52 12.35
N GLU A 22 10.53 -5.36 12.53
CA GLU A 22 11.10 -4.95 13.82
C GLU A 22 10.33 -3.74 14.33
N LYS A 23 9.72 -3.87 15.51
CA LYS A 23 9.06 -2.75 16.17
C LYS A 23 10.13 -1.79 16.66
N LYS A 24 10.04 -0.51 16.26
CA LYS A 24 10.90 0.55 16.79
C LYS A 24 10.10 1.45 17.72
N THR A 25 10.70 1.79 18.86
CA THR A 25 10.19 2.86 19.72
C THR A 25 10.23 4.19 18.96
N PRO A 26 9.24 5.07 19.14
CA PRO A 26 9.18 6.34 18.42
C PRO A 26 10.44 7.17 18.65
N LYS A 27 10.97 7.79 17.58
CA LYS A 27 12.00 8.83 17.71
C LYS A 27 11.37 10.04 18.42
N ALA A 28 12.14 10.75 19.23
CA ALA A 28 11.64 11.94 19.93
C ALA A 28 11.00 12.93 18.94
N GLY A 29 9.69 13.17 19.09
CA GLY A 29 8.89 14.01 18.19
C GLY A 29 7.89 13.26 17.29
N TYR A 30 7.98 11.93 17.20
CA TYR A 30 7.00 11.08 16.53
C TYR A 30 6.17 10.32 17.58
N ASN A 31 4.85 10.24 17.35
CA ASN A 31 3.90 9.63 18.31
C ASN A 31 3.39 8.25 17.87
N HIS A 32 3.93 7.67 16.80
CA HIS A 32 3.48 6.37 16.30
C HIS A 32 4.61 5.34 16.29
N ASP A 33 4.26 4.10 16.58
CA ASP A 33 5.15 2.95 16.45
C ASP A 33 5.37 2.65 14.96
N THR A 34 6.61 2.35 14.57
CA THR A 34 6.93 1.92 13.21
C THR A 34 7.45 0.49 13.20
N PHE A 35 7.24 -0.15 12.06
CA PHE A 35 7.89 -1.39 11.69
C PHE A 35 8.94 -1.10 10.63
N ARG A 36 10.18 -1.52 10.87
CA ARG A 36 11.14 -1.66 9.79
C ARG A 36 10.69 -2.81 8.91
N VAL A 37 10.47 -2.55 7.63
CA VAL A 37 10.10 -3.54 6.63
C VAL A 37 11.19 -3.57 5.57
N MET A 38 11.86 -4.71 5.48
CA MET A 38 12.70 -5.04 4.33
C MET A 38 11.86 -5.85 3.35
N TYR A 39 11.83 -5.50 2.06
CA TYR A 39 11.17 -6.26 1.00
C TYR A 39 11.90 -6.04 -0.33
N LYS A 40 12.49 -7.08 -0.93
CA LYS A 40 13.37 -6.95 -2.11
C LYS A 40 14.46 -5.89 -1.87
N ASP A 41 14.45 -4.81 -2.65
CA ASP A 41 15.40 -3.70 -2.57
C ASP A 41 14.90 -2.54 -1.67
N TYR A 42 13.71 -2.69 -1.06
CA TYR A 42 13.14 -1.71 -0.13
C TYR A 42 13.57 -2.00 1.32
N ASP A 43 13.92 -0.95 2.06
CA ASP A 43 14.25 -0.96 3.49
C ASP A 43 13.65 0.31 4.13
N GLU A 44 12.40 0.21 4.59
CA GLU A 44 11.58 1.36 5.00
C GLU A 44 11.06 1.21 6.43
N ASP A 45 10.96 2.32 7.16
CA ASP A 45 10.25 2.38 8.44
C ASP A 45 8.79 2.80 8.17
N ILE A 46 7.84 1.89 8.39
CA ILE A 46 6.42 2.06 8.05
C ILE A 46 5.60 2.13 9.33
N ASP A 47 4.62 3.04 9.40
CA ASP A 47 3.65 3.07 10.51
C ASP A 47 3.01 1.68 10.74
N CYS A 48 3.02 1.22 11.99
CA CYS A 48 2.56 -0.12 12.34
C CYS A 48 1.11 -0.39 11.93
N ARG A 49 0.29 0.66 11.79
CA ARG A 49 -1.13 0.57 11.40
C ARG A 49 -1.33 0.19 9.93
N ILE A 50 -0.39 0.53 9.06
CA ILE A 50 -0.52 0.35 7.61
C ILE A 50 0.48 -0.66 7.03
N ALA A 51 1.47 -1.07 7.82
CA ALA A 51 2.53 -1.98 7.38
C ALA A 51 1.99 -3.30 6.81
N GLU A 52 0.97 -3.91 7.41
CA GLU A 52 0.41 -5.17 6.89
C GLU A 52 -0.27 -4.95 5.52
N LEU A 53 -1.01 -3.84 5.35
CA LEU A 53 -1.61 -3.50 4.07
C LEU A 53 -0.56 -3.27 2.98
N LEU A 54 0.48 -2.48 3.26
CA LEU A 54 1.54 -2.25 2.28
C LEU A 54 2.28 -3.52 1.90
N LEU A 55 2.56 -4.39 2.87
CA LEU A 55 3.14 -5.71 2.59
C LEU A 55 2.28 -6.54 1.64
N GLU A 56 0.97 -6.58 1.86
CA GLU A 56 0.05 -7.30 0.97
C GLU A 56 -0.03 -6.67 -0.42
N MET A 57 0.02 -5.34 -0.51
CA MET A 57 0.06 -4.61 -1.78
C MET A 57 1.35 -4.91 -2.57
N TRP A 58 2.50 -4.87 -1.91
CA TRP A 58 3.79 -5.17 -2.55
C TRP A 58 3.92 -6.63 -2.98
N ARG A 59 3.31 -7.55 -2.23
CA ARG A 59 3.14 -8.95 -2.64
C ARG A 59 2.24 -9.09 -3.87
N PHE A 60 1.23 -8.23 -3.96
CA PHE A 60 0.36 -8.12 -5.12
C PHE A 60 0.99 -7.30 -6.27
N ARG A 61 2.28 -6.96 -6.17
CA ARG A 61 3.06 -6.20 -7.17
C ARG A 61 2.55 -4.79 -7.43
N LEU A 62 1.85 -4.19 -6.47
CA LEU A 62 1.49 -2.78 -6.52
C LEU A 62 2.65 -1.93 -6.00
N SER A 63 3.07 -0.95 -6.78
CA SER A 63 4.19 -0.07 -6.44
C SER A 63 3.70 1.21 -5.76
N THR A 64 4.39 1.63 -4.69
CA THR A 64 4.04 2.81 -3.87
C THR A 64 5.28 3.67 -3.64
N ASN A 65 5.16 5.01 -3.67
CA ASN A 65 6.33 5.90 -3.54
C ASN A 65 6.42 6.73 -2.24
N ASN A 66 5.33 6.92 -1.48
CA ASN A 66 5.31 7.72 -0.23
C ASN A 66 4.25 7.25 0.79
N SER A 67 3.98 5.96 0.88
CA SER A 67 2.88 5.45 1.70
C SER A 67 3.26 5.18 3.16
N CYS A 68 4.32 5.80 3.70
CA CYS A 68 4.93 5.37 4.95
C CYS A 68 4.33 6.00 6.22
N GLU A 69 3.47 7.01 6.08
CA GLU A 69 2.94 7.77 7.21
C GLU A 69 1.41 7.92 7.15
N CYS A 70 0.74 7.63 8.26
CA CYS A 70 -0.61 8.13 8.48
C CYS A 70 -0.48 9.59 8.93
N HIS A 71 -0.74 10.52 8.01
CA HIS A 71 -0.61 11.96 8.28
C HIS A 71 -1.52 12.38 9.43
N GLY A 72 -0.92 12.74 10.56
CA GLY A 72 -1.59 13.02 11.83
C GLY A 72 -2.50 14.26 11.87
N HIS A 73 -2.83 14.86 10.72
CA HIS A 73 -3.81 15.95 10.65
C HIS A 73 -5.23 15.48 10.30
N PHE A 74 -5.41 14.26 9.76
CA PHE A 74 -6.71 13.82 9.27
C PHE A 74 -7.15 12.44 9.75
N ASP A 75 -6.34 11.74 10.55
CA ASP A 75 -6.59 10.35 10.98
C ASP A 75 -6.85 9.36 9.82
N GLU A 76 -6.61 9.78 8.57
CA GLU A 76 -6.80 8.96 7.38
C GLU A 76 -5.57 8.11 7.08
N ILE A 77 -5.80 6.95 6.47
CA ILE A 77 -4.75 6.17 5.83
C ILE A 77 -4.59 6.74 4.43
N TRP A 78 -3.40 7.24 4.11
CA TRP A 78 -3.07 7.78 2.78
C TRP A 78 -2.00 6.91 2.11
N ILE A 79 -2.22 6.59 0.84
CA ILE A 79 -1.32 5.75 0.04
C ILE A 79 -1.06 6.45 -1.29
N GLN A 80 0.20 6.61 -1.64
CA GLN A 80 0.64 7.13 -2.94
C GLN A 80 1.26 6.02 -3.78
N PHE A 81 0.77 5.91 -5.01
CA PHE A 81 1.18 4.95 -6.02
C PHE A 81 2.23 5.56 -6.95
N GLU A 82 3.08 4.69 -7.48
CA GLU A 82 4.10 5.09 -8.47
C GLU A 82 3.48 5.40 -9.83
N SER A 83 2.40 4.70 -10.21
CA SER A 83 1.74 4.81 -11.50
C SER A 83 0.20 4.84 -11.40
N GLU A 84 -0.45 5.24 -12.50
CA GLU A 84 -1.91 5.15 -12.63
C GLU A 84 -2.39 3.71 -12.62
N ASP A 85 -1.64 2.82 -13.27
CA ASP A 85 -1.95 1.41 -13.38
C ASP A 85 -1.98 0.74 -12.00
N ASP A 86 -1.03 1.06 -11.12
CA ASP A 86 -1.00 0.57 -9.74
C ASP A 86 -2.20 1.07 -8.93
N LEU A 87 -2.57 2.35 -9.09
CA LEU A 87 -3.75 2.91 -8.47
C LEU A 87 -5.01 2.19 -8.96
N MET A 88 -5.16 2.01 -10.26
CA MET A 88 -6.32 1.34 -10.85
C MET A 88 -6.37 -0.13 -10.44
N ALA A 89 -5.25 -0.84 -10.40
CA ALA A 89 -5.18 -2.21 -9.92
C ALA A 89 -5.58 -2.34 -8.43
N PHE A 90 -5.14 -1.39 -7.59
CA PHE A 90 -5.57 -1.31 -6.18
C PHE A 90 -7.08 -1.09 -6.06
N VAL A 91 -7.59 -0.10 -6.79
CA VAL A 91 -9.01 0.26 -6.82
C VAL A 91 -9.88 -0.94 -7.25
N ASN A 92 -9.48 -1.60 -8.33
CA ASN A 92 -10.14 -2.80 -8.85
C ASN A 92 -10.12 -3.94 -7.84
N ALA A 93 -9.00 -4.13 -7.14
CA ALA A 93 -8.89 -5.15 -6.10
C ALA A 93 -9.87 -4.89 -4.94
N ILE A 94 -10.07 -3.64 -4.53
CA ILE A 94 -11.01 -3.27 -3.46
C ILE A 94 -12.46 -3.46 -3.87
N TRP A 95 -12.84 -2.97 -5.06
CA TRP A 95 -14.23 -3.03 -5.52
C TRP A 95 -14.60 -4.33 -6.22
N GLY A 96 -13.63 -5.23 -6.42
CA GLY A 96 -13.85 -6.50 -7.13
C GLY A 96 -14.19 -6.30 -8.60
N ILE A 97 -13.83 -5.15 -9.18
CA ILE A 97 -13.97 -4.88 -10.60
C ILE A 97 -12.89 -5.68 -11.31
N GLN A 98 -13.29 -6.68 -12.08
CA GLN A 98 -12.37 -7.32 -13.01
C GLN A 98 -12.29 -6.41 -14.24
N ILE A 99 -11.12 -5.82 -14.50
CA ILE A 99 -10.82 -5.42 -15.88
C ILE A 99 -10.65 -6.73 -16.62
N VAL A 100 -11.69 -7.11 -17.35
CA VAL A 100 -11.55 -8.14 -18.37
C VAL A 100 -10.69 -7.49 -19.44
N ASP A 101 -9.45 -7.95 -19.59
CA ASP A 101 -8.57 -7.52 -20.66
C ASP A 101 -9.09 -8.12 -21.97
N ASP A 102 -10.18 -7.55 -22.46
CA ASP A 102 -10.81 -7.87 -23.73
C ASP A 102 -10.49 -6.72 -24.69
N ASN A 103 -9.21 -6.43 -24.98
CA ASN A 103 -8.73 -5.88 -26.27
C ASN A 103 -7.23 -5.50 -26.24
N GLU A 104 -6.37 -6.38 -26.76
CA GLU A 104 -5.06 -6.00 -27.33
C GLU A 104 -5.24 -5.23 -28.67
N ASP A 105 -6.00 -4.12 -28.66
CA ASP A 105 -6.09 -3.24 -29.84
C ASP A 105 -6.33 -1.79 -29.40
N TYR A 106 -5.41 -1.26 -28.58
CA TYR A 106 -5.35 0.17 -28.33
C TYR A 106 -4.67 0.86 -29.51
N MET A 107 -5.52 1.45 -30.36
CA MET A 107 -5.13 2.42 -31.36
C MET A 107 -4.35 3.57 -30.70
N GLU A 108 -3.07 3.66 -31.04
CA GLU A 108 -2.25 4.86 -30.93
C GLU A 108 -2.95 5.98 -31.72
N ASN A 109 -3.67 6.89 -31.05
CA ASN A 109 -4.00 8.26 -31.50
C ASN A 109 -5.01 8.88 -30.53
N ASP A 110 -4.54 9.65 -29.55
CA ASP A 110 -5.36 10.71 -28.97
C ASP A 110 -4.50 11.94 -28.66
N GLU A 111 -4.99 13.07 -29.14
CA GLU A 111 -4.38 14.39 -29.02
C GLU A 111 -4.24 14.84 -27.55
N PRO A 112 -3.28 15.74 -27.25
CA PRO A 112 -3.10 16.24 -25.89
C PRO A 112 -4.35 16.99 -25.40
N ILE A 113 -4.98 16.46 -24.36
CA ILE A 113 -6.13 17.07 -23.68
C ILE A 113 -5.76 18.46 -23.15
N HIS A 114 -6.45 19.48 -23.66
CA HIS A 114 -6.24 20.88 -23.29
C HIS A 114 -6.49 21.15 -21.80
N LYS A 115 -5.49 21.75 -21.14
CA LYS A 115 -5.53 22.33 -19.79
C LYS A 115 -6.45 23.54 -19.76
N GLY A 116 -7.71 23.35 -19.41
CA GLY A 116 -8.64 24.43 -19.09
C GLY A 116 -9.67 23.92 -18.09
N ASP A 117 -9.62 24.47 -16.89
CA ASP A 117 -10.66 24.39 -15.84
C ASP A 117 -10.95 23.00 -15.25
N ARG A 118 -10.03 22.52 -14.40
CA ARG A 118 -10.32 21.48 -13.39
C ARG A 118 -10.10 22.02 -11.97
N PRO A 119 -10.97 21.68 -11.00
CA PRO A 119 -10.86 22.15 -9.62
C PRO A 119 -9.57 21.61 -8.96
N CYS A 120 -8.91 22.50 -8.21
CA CYS A 120 -7.76 22.31 -7.32
C CYS A 120 -7.04 20.93 -7.35
N TYR A 121 -6.06 20.81 -8.24
CA TYR A 121 -4.94 19.87 -8.16
C TYR A 121 -4.15 20.07 -6.85
N ALA A 122 -4.05 19.04 -6.02
CA ALA A 122 -2.83 18.84 -5.24
C ALA A 122 -1.78 18.28 -6.21
N PRO A 123 -0.56 18.85 -6.32
CA PRO A 123 0.44 18.47 -7.33
C PRO A 123 1.11 17.09 -7.08
N PHE A 124 0.46 16.16 -6.38
CA PHE A 124 1.11 15.01 -5.75
C PHE A 124 0.51 13.66 -6.18
N GLY A 125 0.75 13.26 -7.44
CA GLY A 125 0.70 11.86 -7.91
C GLY A 125 -0.63 11.10 -7.77
N TYR A 126 -0.58 9.80 -8.08
CA TYR A 126 -1.70 8.87 -7.98
C TYR A 126 -1.87 8.45 -6.52
N SER A 127 -2.94 8.85 -5.83
CA SER A 127 -3.10 8.55 -4.40
C SER A 127 -4.55 8.28 -4.00
N VAL A 128 -4.70 7.60 -2.87
CA VAL A 128 -5.98 7.35 -2.21
C VAL A 128 -5.87 7.67 -0.73
N SER A 129 -6.96 8.12 -0.13
CA SER A 129 -7.12 8.11 1.30
C SER A 129 -8.42 7.43 1.71
N PHE A 130 -8.43 6.83 2.90
CA PHE A 130 -9.63 6.20 3.47
C PHE A 130 -9.56 6.16 5.00
N ASP A 131 -10.73 6.12 5.63
CA ASP A 131 -10.85 6.04 7.09
C ASP A 131 -10.25 4.73 7.63
N PRO A 132 -9.56 4.75 8.77
CA PRO A 132 -9.04 3.54 9.41
C PRO A 132 -10.09 2.47 9.71
N GLU A 133 -11.36 2.86 9.88
CA GLU A 133 -12.47 1.93 10.06
C GLU A 133 -12.64 0.98 8.86
N HIS A 134 -12.26 1.42 7.67
CA HIS A 134 -12.30 0.61 6.44
C HIS A 134 -11.05 -0.27 6.25
N TYR A 135 -10.03 -0.15 7.11
CA TYR A 135 -8.75 -0.86 6.95
C TYR A 135 -8.92 -2.38 6.79
N SER A 136 -9.70 -2.99 7.69
CA SER A 136 -9.90 -4.45 7.68
C SER A 136 -10.61 -4.90 6.40
N MET A 137 -11.53 -4.08 5.87
CA MET A 137 -12.19 -4.37 4.60
C MET A 137 -11.20 -4.30 3.44
N VAL A 138 -10.45 -3.20 3.32
CA VAL A 138 -9.46 -2.99 2.26
C VAL A 138 -8.42 -4.10 2.24
N LEU A 139 -7.81 -4.40 3.40
CA LEU A 139 -6.83 -5.47 3.55
C LEU A 139 -7.37 -6.84 3.10
N ASN A 140 -8.60 -7.17 3.51
CA ASN A 140 -9.24 -8.43 3.12
C ASN A 140 -9.50 -8.52 1.62
N GLN A 141 -9.85 -7.40 0.96
CA GLN A 141 -10.06 -7.40 -0.50
C GLN A 141 -8.75 -7.58 -1.25
N ILE A 142 -7.66 -6.93 -0.84
CA ILE A 142 -6.33 -7.13 -1.43
C ILE A 142 -5.89 -8.59 -1.28
N LYS A 143 -6.07 -9.20 -0.10
CA LYS A 143 -5.76 -10.62 0.12
C LYS A 143 -6.55 -11.53 -0.83
N LYS A 144 -7.86 -11.29 -0.98
CA LYS A 144 -8.72 -12.05 -1.91
C LYS A 144 -8.32 -11.86 -3.38
N ALA A 145 -7.98 -10.64 -3.78
CA ALA A 145 -7.54 -10.34 -5.15
C ALA A 145 -6.24 -11.08 -5.48
N LYS A 146 -5.29 -11.10 -4.53
CA LYS A 146 -4.03 -11.86 -4.63
C LYS A 146 -4.26 -13.36 -4.78
N GLU A 147 -5.15 -13.95 -3.98
CA GLU A 147 -5.51 -15.37 -4.07
C GLU A 147 -6.11 -15.71 -5.44
N LYS A 148 -7.04 -14.88 -5.94
CA LYS A 148 -7.64 -15.04 -7.27
C LYS A 148 -6.61 -14.96 -8.39
N ALA A 149 -5.72 -13.95 -8.35
CA ALA A 149 -4.66 -13.81 -9.34
C ALA A 149 -3.71 -15.02 -9.32
N SER A 150 -3.35 -15.51 -8.13
CA SER A 150 -2.47 -16.68 -7.98
C SER A 150 -3.08 -17.94 -8.61
N LEU A 151 -4.40 -18.13 -8.50
CA LEU A 151 -5.11 -19.24 -9.14
C LEU A 151 -5.16 -19.11 -10.67
N ALA A 152 -5.31 -17.90 -11.20
CA ALA A 152 -5.37 -17.67 -12.64
C ALA A 152 -4.05 -18.02 -13.36
N TYR A 153 -2.90 -17.88 -12.68
CA TYR A 153 -1.58 -18.23 -13.24
C TYR A 153 -1.25 -19.73 -13.18
N LEU A 154 -2.09 -20.56 -12.55
CA LEU A 154 -1.88 -22.01 -12.42
C LEU A 154 -2.68 -22.84 -13.45
N VAL A 155 -3.45 -22.19 -14.33
CA VAL A 155 -4.28 -22.80 -15.39
C VAL A 155 -3.63 -22.55 -16.74
#